data_AF-A0ABD2HFS0-F1
#
_entry.id   AF-A0ABD2HFS0-F1
#
_cell.length_a   1.000
_cell.length_b   1.000
_cell.length_c   1.000
_cell.angle_alpha   90.00
_cell.angle_beta   90.00
_cell.angle_gamma   90.00
#
_symmetry.space_group_name_H-M   'P 1'
#
loop_
_entity.id
_entity.type
_entity.pdbx_description
1 polymer ?
#
loop_
_entity_poly.entity_id
_entity_poly.type
_entity_poly.pdbx_seq_one_letter_code
_entity_poly.pdbx_strand_id
1 'polypeptide(L)'
;MSFNDFVDMFSAFCETSPRELKTIYAFKIYDFNRDSFICKEDLQKTLTKLTKGDLSPEEVSLVCDKSLEEADLDGDHKLSFSDFENMVSKAPDFLSNFHIRI
;
A
#
# COMPACT_ATOMS: atom_id res chain seq x y z
N MET A 1 5.27 18.32 -2.63
CA MET A 1 4.89 17.52 -3.81
C MET A 1 5.17 18.35 -5.03
N SER A 2 6.06 17.88 -5.89
CA SER A 2 6.38 18.54 -7.16
C SER A 2 5.52 17.97 -8.27
N PHE A 3 5.32 18.73 -9.34
CA PHE A 3 4.62 18.26 -10.55
C PHE A 3 5.22 16.95 -11.09
N ASN A 4 6.53 16.76 -10.92
CA ASN A 4 7.20 15.52 -11.26
C ASN A 4 6.65 14.32 -10.48
N ASP A 5 6.43 14.45 -9.16
CA ASP A 5 5.80 13.40 -8.34
C ASP A 5 4.39 13.04 -8.87
N PHE A 6 3.66 14.03 -9.38
CA PHE A 6 2.31 13.84 -9.95
C PHE A 6 2.36 13.10 -11.28
N VAL A 7 3.29 13.46 -12.17
CA VAL A 7 3.49 12.81 -13.48
C VAL A 7 4.03 11.39 -13.31
N ASP A 8 4.93 11.20 -12.34
CA ASP A 8 5.47 9.92 -11.92
C ASP A 8 4.36 9.00 -11.37
N MET A 9 3.50 9.55 -10.51
CA MET A 9 2.32 8.86 -9.99
C MET A 9 1.35 8.47 -11.12
N PHE A 10 1.01 9.41 -12.02
CA PHE A 10 0.15 9.13 -13.18
C PHE A 10 0.75 8.10 -14.14
N SER A 11 2.07 8.12 -14.32
CA SER A 11 2.78 7.13 -15.14
C SER A 11 2.67 5.74 -14.54
N ALA A 12 2.74 5.60 -13.21
CA ALA A 12 2.49 4.33 -12.54
C ALA A 12 1.05 3.83 -12.74
N PHE A 13 0.06 4.74 -12.78
CA PHE A 13 -1.34 4.41 -13.03
C PHE A 13 -1.68 4.10 -14.49
N CYS A 14 -0.74 4.26 -15.43
CA CYS A 14 -0.96 3.91 -16.83
C CYS A 14 -1.13 2.38 -16.99
N GLU A 15 -2.11 1.97 -17.81
CA GLU A 15 -2.43 0.55 -18.01
C GLU A 15 -1.24 -0.25 -18.56
N THR A 16 -0.39 0.40 -19.37
CA THR A 16 0.82 -0.17 -19.98
C THR A 16 2.05 -0.20 -19.08
N SER A 17 1.98 0.32 -17.85
CA SER A 17 3.17 0.39 -16.98
C SER A 17 3.50 -0.97 -16.36
N PRO A 18 4.80 -1.34 -16.30
CA PRO A 18 5.23 -2.60 -15.74
C PRO A 18 4.79 -2.74 -14.28
N ARG A 19 4.41 -3.97 -13.91
CA ARG A 19 3.86 -4.32 -12.59
C ARG A 19 4.80 -3.92 -11.45
N GLU A 20 6.10 -3.96 -11.70
CA GLU A 20 7.15 -3.55 -10.76
C GLU A 20 7.05 -2.06 -10.43
N LEU A 21 6.90 -1.19 -11.43
CA LEU A 21 6.68 0.25 -11.21
C LEU A 21 5.38 0.50 -10.44
N LYS A 22 4.28 -0.19 -10.80
CA LYS A 22 3.01 -0.09 -10.05
C LYS A 22 3.19 -0.45 -8.58
N THR A 23 3.95 -1.51 -8.30
CA THR A 23 4.22 -1.99 -6.95
C THR A 23 5.08 -0.99 -6.17
N ILE A 24 6.14 -0.44 -6.78
CA ILE A 24 6.99 0.60 -6.17
C ILE A 24 6.19 1.86 -5.83
N TYR A 25 5.32 2.31 -6.74
CA TYR A 25 4.50 3.49 -6.50
C TYR A 25 3.39 3.24 -5.49
N ALA A 26 2.74 2.08 -5.52
CA ALA A 26 1.79 1.69 -4.49
C ALA A 26 2.46 1.67 -3.12
N PHE A 27 3.65 1.06 -3.02
CA PHE A 27 4.45 1.04 -1.79
C PHE A 27 4.74 2.45 -1.29
N LYS A 28 5.19 3.36 -2.16
CA LYS A 28 5.42 4.77 -1.82
C LYS A 28 4.16 5.55 -1.41
N ILE A 29 2.98 5.15 -1.88
CA ILE A 29 1.70 5.79 -1.50
C ILE A 29 1.29 5.33 -0.10
N TYR A 30 1.52 4.05 0.22
CA TYR A 30 1.25 3.48 1.54
C TYR A 30 2.27 3.90 2.60
N ASP A 31 3.54 4.04 2.21
CA ASP A 31 4.64 4.50 3.06
C ASP A 31 4.50 6.02 3.32
N PHE A 32 3.87 6.36 4.45
CA PHE A 32 3.60 7.74 4.86
C PHE A 32 4.81 8.45 5.47
N ASN A 33 5.68 7.71 6.17
CA ASN A 33 6.85 8.24 6.84
C ASN A 33 8.11 8.25 5.94
N ARG A 34 8.03 7.62 4.76
CA ARG A 34 9.09 7.47 3.74
C ARG A 34 10.32 6.73 4.27
N ASP A 35 10.14 5.81 5.21
CA ASP A 35 11.25 5.02 5.74
C ASP A 35 11.54 3.76 4.91
N SER A 36 10.80 3.55 3.81
CA SER A 36 10.85 2.35 2.96
C SER A 36 10.32 1.07 3.63
N PHE A 37 9.51 1.22 4.68
CA PHE A 37 8.78 0.16 5.34
C PHE A 37 7.33 0.61 5.58
N ILE A 38 6.37 -0.30 5.42
CA ILE A 38 4.99 0.01 5.83
C ILE A 38 4.79 -0.52 7.23
N CYS A 39 4.70 0.39 8.20
CA CYS A 39 4.42 0.05 9.59
C CYS A 39 2.91 0.03 9.87
N LYS A 40 2.54 -0.53 11.03
CA LYS A 40 1.14 -0.53 11.52
C LYS A 40 0.50 0.85 11.51
N GLU A 41 1.27 1.88 11.85
CA GLU A 41 0.82 3.28 11.88
C GLU A 41 0.48 3.82 10.48
N ASP A 42 1.25 3.43 9.46
CA ASP A 42 1.03 3.83 8.07
C ASP A 42 -0.19 3.12 7.49
N LEU A 43 -0.37 1.83 7.80
CA LEU A 43 -1.59 1.08 7.49
C LEU A 43 -2.82 1.72 8.16
N GLN A 44 -2.71 2.07 9.45
CA GLN A 44 -3.82 2.68 10.19
C GLN A 44 -4.22 4.02 9.59
N LYS A 45 -3.24 4.88 9.26
CA LYS A 45 -3.49 6.15 8.56
C LYS A 45 -4.11 5.93 7.19
N THR A 46 -3.62 4.94 6.44
CA THR A 46 -4.11 4.67 5.10
C THR A 46 -5.53 4.14 5.11
N LEU A 47 -5.83 3.18 5.99
CA LEU A 47 -7.19 2.67 6.21
C LEU A 47 -8.14 3.79 6.64
N THR A 48 -7.74 4.63 7.59
CA THR A 48 -8.55 5.77 8.06
C THR A 48 -8.89 6.73 6.91
N LYS A 49 -7.95 6.96 5.98
CA LYS A 49 -8.17 7.78 4.78
C LYS A 49 -9.06 7.11 3.74
N LEU A 50 -8.86 5.81 3.50
CA LEU A 50 -9.65 5.01 2.56
C LEU A 50 -11.11 4.88 3.01
N THR A 51 -11.34 4.60 4.28
CA THR A 51 -12.68 4.44 4.84
C THR A 51 -13.30 5.76 5.27
N LYS A 52 -12.59 6.89 5.14
CA LYS A 52 -13.07 8.23 5.56
C LYS A 52 -13.56 8.28 7.02
N GLY A 53 -13.05 7.40 7.87
CA GLY A 53 -13.47 7.27 9.27
C GLY A 53 -14.76 6.48 9.49
N ASP A 54 -15.20 5.68 8.52
CA ASP A 54 -16.39 4.81 8.66
C ASP A 54 -16.10 3.57 9.53
N LEU A 55 -14.83 3.17 9.66
CA LEU A 55 -14.40 2.04 10.49
C LEU A 55 -14.08 2.47 11.93
N SER A 56 -14.43 1.61 12.88
CA SER A 56 -14.05 1.78 14.28
C SER A 56 -12.54 1.59 14.48
N PRO A 57 -11.91 2.25 15.48
CA PRO A 57 -10.47 2.09 15.73
C PRO A 57 -10.06 0.63 16.02
N GLU A 58 -10.96 -0.16 16.61
CA GLU A 58 -10.79 -1.59 16.84
C GLU A 58 -10.75 -2.38 15.53
N GLU A 59 -11.66 -2.08 14.60
CA GLU A 59 -11.68 -2.73 13.27
C GLU A 59 -10.44 -2.36 12.47
N VAL A 60 -10.04 -1.09 12.48
CA VAL A 60 -8.80 -0.67 11.82
C VAL A 60 -7.60 -1.41 12.40
N SER A 61 -7.49 -1.52 13.74
CA SER A 61 -6.40 -2.29 14.36
C SER A 61 -6.45 -3.76 13.94
N LEU A 62 -7.63 -4.39 13.96
CA LEU A 62 -7.80 -5.79 13.59
C LEU A 62 -7.38 -6.04 12.14
N VAL A 63 -7.76 -5.15 11.22
CA VAL A 63 -7.38 -5.23 9.81
C VAL A 63 -5.88 -5.01 9.65
N CYS A 64 -5.28 -4.03 10.35
CA CYS A 64 -3.84 -3.82 10.33
C CYS A 64 -3.08 -5.05 10.84
N ASP A 65 -3.47 -5.60 11.99
CA ASP A 65 -2.83 -6.77 12.59
C ASP A 65 -2.93 -7.99 11.68
N LYS A 66 -4.12 -8.27 11.11
CA LYS A 66 -4.27 -9.37 10.13
C LYS A 66 -3.49 -9.14 8.84
N SER A 67 -3.46 -7.90 8.34
CA SER A 67 -2.73 -7.58 7.11
C SER A 67 -1.23 -7.75 7.31
N LEU A 68 -0.72 -7.31 8.47
CA LEU A 68 0.67 -7.56 8.86
C LEU A 68 0.90 -9.06 8.99
N GLU A 69 0.09 -9.80 9.74
CA GLU A 69 0.28 -11.24 9.94
C GLU A 69 0.28 -12.06 8.62
N GLU A 70 -0.49 -11.64 7.61
CA GLU A 70 -0.50 -12.31 6.30
C GLU A 70 0.59 -11.84 5.32
N ALA A 71 0.99 -10.57 5.40
CA ALA A 71 1.93 -9.99 4.45
C ALA A 71 3.38 -9.97 4.98
N ASP A 72 3.58 -9.87 6.29
CA ASP A 72 4.86 -9.95 6.99
C ASP A 72 5.36 -11.40 6.99
N LEU A 73 6.35 -11.68 6.14
CA LEU A 73 6.95 -13.01 6.04
C LEU A 73 8.10 -13.23 7.01
N ASP A 74 8.74 -12.17 7.47
CA ASP A 74 9.94 -12.22 8.30
C ASP A 74 9.68 -11.97 9.80
N GLY A 75 8.46 -11.55 10.14
CA GLY A 75 7.96 -11.35 11.49
C GLY A 75 8.46 -10.07 12.14
N ASP A 76 8.97 -9.10 11.37
CA ASP A 76 9.54 -7.86 11.88
C ASP A 76 8.49 -6.80 12.26
N HIS A 77 7.21 -7.12 12.06
CA HIS A 77 6.02 -6.27 12.25
C HIS A 77 6.00 -5.04 11.33
N LYS A 78 6.67 -5.13 10.18
CA LYS A 78 6.73 -4.13 9.13
C LYS A 78 6.65 -4.84 7.80
N LEU A 79 6.31 -4.10 6.75
CA LEU A 79 6.35 -4.65 5.40
C LEU A 79 7.51 -4.01 4.67
N SER A 80 8.53 -4.82 4.39
CA SER A 80 9.59 -4.43 3.47
C SER A 80 9.05 -4.44 2.04
N PHE A 81 9.83 -3.86 1.12
CA PHE A 81 9.50 -3.92 -0.30
C PHE A 81 9.32 -5.37 -0.80
N SER A 82 10.11 -6.32 -0.29
CA SER A 82 10.03 -7.73 -0.65
C SER A 82 8.74 -8.39 -0.16
N ASP A 83 8.30 -8.08 1.05
CA ASP A 83 7.03 -8.56 1.60
C ASP A 83 5.85 -8.03 0.80
N PHE A 84 5.89 -6.73 0.48
CA PHE A 84 4.86 -6.08 -0.31
C PHE A 84 4.80 -6.63 -1.75
N GLU A 85 5.94 -6.85 -2.39
CA GLU A 85 6.01 -7.47 -3.73
C GLU A 85 5.43 -8.89 -3.73
N ASN A 86 5.75 -9.67 -2.70
CA ASN A 86 5.20 -11.01 -2.54
C ASN A 86 3.68 -10.98 -2.26
N MET A 87 3.22 -10.07 -1.40
CA MET A 87 1.79 -9.84 -1.13
C MET A 87 1.04 -9.48 -2.41
N VAL A 88 1.56 -8.53 -3.20
CA VAL A 88 1.00 -8.10 -4.49
C VAL A 88 1.01 -9.22 -5.54
N SER A 89 2.00 -10.11 -5.46
CA SER A 89 2.07 -11.30 -6.31
C SER A 89 1.03 -12.35 -5.92
N LYS A 90 0.79 -12.53 -4.62
CA LYS A 90 -0.24 -13.44 -4.06
C LYS A 90 -1.66 -12.91 -4.21
N ALA A 91 -1.85 -11.59 -4.20
CA ALA A 91 -3.13 -10.92 -4.34
C ALA A 91 -3.19 -10.11 -5.64
N PRO A 92 -3.36 -10.75 -6.81
CA PRO A 92 -3.48 -10.03 -8.09
C PRO A 92 -4.66 -9.05 -8.09
N ASP A 93 -5.72 -9.33 -7.34
CA ASP A 93 -6.86 -8.45 -7.15
C ASP A 93 -6.52 -7.15 -6.41
N PHE A 94 -5.44 -7.14 -5.60
CA PHE A 94 -4.99 -5.93 -4.89
C PHE A 94 -4.57 -4.85 -5.89
N LEU A 95 -3.79 -5.22 -6.91
CA LEU A 95 -3.44 -4.31 -8.01
C LEU A 95 -4.66 -3.98 -8.88
N SER A 96 -5.57 -4.94 -9.05
CA SER A 96 -6.78 -4.72 -9.86
C SER A 96 -7.75 -3.71 -9.21
N ASN A 97 -7.79 -3.62 -7.89
CA ASN A 97 -8.48 -2.56 -7.14
C ASN A 97 -7.66 -1.27 -7.01
N PHE A 98 -6.36 -1.31 -7.29
CA PHE A 98 -5.45 -0.14 -7.35
C PHE A 98 -5.53 0.63 -8.67
N HIS A 99 -6.72 0.68 -9.27
CA HIS A 99 -6.98 1.50 -10.45
C HIS A 99 -7.86 2.68 -10.06
N ILE A 100 -7.36 3.89 -10.27
CA ILE A 100 -8.20 5.09 -10.25
C ILE A 100 -9.15 4.98 -11.45
N ARG A 101 -10.42 4.66 -11.21
CA ARG A 101 -11.48 4.89 -12.20
C ARG A 101 -11.72 6.40 -12.28
N ILE A 102 -11.14 7.03 -13.29
CA ILE A 102 -11.56 8.36 -13.76
C ILE A 102 -12.82 8.17 -14.60
#